data_AF-A0A497D5I3-F1
#
_entry.id   AF-A0A497D5I3-F1
#
_cell.length_a   1.000
_cell.length_b   1.000
_cell.length_c   1.000
_cell.angle_alpha   90.00
_cell.angle_beta   90.00
_cell.angle_gamma   90.00
#
_symmetry.space_group_name_H-M   'P 1'
#
loop_
_entity.id
_entity.type
_entity.pdbx_description
1 polymer ?
#
loop_
_entity_poly.entity_id
_entity_poly.type
_entity_poly.pdbx_seq_one_letter_code
_entity_poly.pdbx_strand_id
1 'polypeptide(L)'
;MKQAIAKDKKFHRCIIINSTAYFIIAYILVVFTYNLFSIWMSYNFFGFDGELYFHGFTMKGASWNRDNIVIIFFFGNMITLLVGVIFDWLYRRQRKYKRSIKVLFLWIYVIAYSWFMGNFIVGALFNFGIGTALRAFRVPFFLRVILAGISIVLLVFIGHRAQKGIKVSANLYYKRLAKSAIPKFLLNQIVYPALLGTAILVLYKIPNIGEYHYFDWMVLGAVLFYMLGLFIWQKNKNSITFKNRDAKANSDENDYHVKNKSCKVQIIVVVIALAILLSMRIGLNEPLLFLHQ
;
A
#
# COMPACT_ATOMS: atom_id res chain seq x y z
N MET A 1 -18.50 29.00 -17.34
CA MET A 1 -18.61 28.10 -16.16
C MET A 1 -18.35 26.62 -16.49
N LYS A 2 -19.03 26.01 -17.48
CA LYS A 2 -18.88 24.58 -17.86
C LYS A 2 -17.43 24.14 -18.17
N GLN A 3 -16.67 24.94 -18.92
CA GLN A 3 -15.27 24.64 -19.27
C GLN A 3 -14.34 24.59 -18.05
N ALA A 4 -14.56 25.46 -17.05
CA ALA A 4 -13.77 25.48 -15.82
C ALA A 4 -14.03 24.23 -14.96
N ILE A 5 -15.28 23.78 -14.89
CA ILE A 5 -15.68 22.55 -14.20
C ILE A 5 -15.08 21.32 -14.89
N ALA A 6 -15.11 21.27 -16.23
CA ALA A 6 -14.53 20.18 -17.00
C ALA A 6 -13.00 20.06 -16.78
N LYS A 7 -12.29 21.20 -16.75
CA LYS A 7 -10.83 21.24 -16.48
C LYS A 7 -10.49 20.74 -15.07
N ASP A 8 -11.29 21.10 -14.06
CA ASP A 8 -11.11 20.64 -12.68
C ASP A 8 -11.35 19.12 -12.55
N LYS A 9 -12.39 18.60 -13.21
CA LYS A 9 -12.70 17.16 -13.24
C LYS A 9 -11.58 16.35 -13.91
N LYS A 10 -11.02 16.83 -15.04
CA LYS A 10 -9.89 16.18 -15.73
C LYS A 10 -8.64 16.14 -14.84
N PHE A 11 -8.36 17.22 -14.12
CA PHE A 11 -7.24 17.30 -13.21
C PHE A 11 -7.35 16.30 -12.05
N HIS A 12 -8.52 16.19 -11.41
CA HIS A 12 -8.74 15.22 -10.34
C HIS A 12 -8.65 13.77 -10.82
N ARG A 13 -9.20 13.45 -12.00
CA ARG A 13 -9.06 12.13 -12.63
C ARG A 13 -7.59 11.75 -12.86
N CYS A 14 -6.76 12.70 -13.29
CA CYS A 14 -5.34 12.46 -13.50
C CYS A 14 -4.60 12.08 -12.21
N ILE A 15 -4.92 12.74 -11.08
CA ILE A 15 -4.36 12.38 -9.77
C ILE A 15 -4.76 10.96 -9.39
N ILE A 16 -6.04 10.63 -9.55
CA ILE A 16 -6.58 9.30 -9.24
C ILE A 16 -5.84 8.24 -10.05
N ILE A 17 -5.80 8.35 -11.38
CA ILE A 17 -5.18 7.36 -12.28
C ILE A 17 -3.70 7.14 -11.92
N ASN A 18 -2.93 8.22 -11.78
CA ASN A 18 -1.52 8.12 -11.43
C ASN A 18 -1.31 7.43 -10.08
N SER A 19 -2.11 7.81 -9.08
CA SER A 19 -2.01 7.24 -7.75
C SER A 19 -2.47 5.79 -7.70
N THR A 20 -3.48 5.39 -8.49
CA THR A 20 -3.94 4.00 -8.62
C THR A 20 -2.85 3.13 -9.24
N ALA A 21 -2.17 3.61 -10.29
CA ALA A 21 -1.07 2.86 -10.90
C ALA A 21 0.07 2.62 -9.90
N TYR A 22 0.43 3.64 -9.11
CA TYR A 22 1.40 3.48 -8.03
C TYR A 22 0.92 2.57 -6.90
N PHE A 23 -0.37 2.60 -6.55
CA PHE A 23 -0.97 1.69 -5.58
C PHE A 23 -0.81 0.23 -6.02
N ILE A 24 -1.12 -0.08 -7.28
CA ILE A 24 -1.01 -1.43 -7.84
C ILE A 24 0.45 -1.91 -7.81
N ILE A 25 1.38 -1.09 -8.29
CA ILE A 25 2.81 -1.44 -8.28
C ILE A 25 3.29 -1.66 -6.84
N ALA A 26 2.91 -0.77 -5.92
CA ALA A 26 3.28 -0.90 -4.51
C ALA A 26 2.70 -2.16 -3.86
N TYR A 27 1.44 -2.50 -4.15
CA TYR A 27 0.82 -3.73 -3.67
C TYR A 27 1.62 -4.95 -4.13
N ILE A 28 1.91 -5.03 -5.42
CA ILE A 28 2.66 -6.13 -6.00
C ILE A 28 4.02 -6.25 -5.32
N LEU A 29 4.77 -5.15 -5.17
CA LEU A 29 6.08 -5.16 -4.50
C LEU A 29 5.99 -5.67 -3.05
N VAL A 30 5.03 -5.18 -2.27
CA VAL A 30 4.88 -5.57 -0.85
C VAL A 30 4.49 -7.04 -0.72
N VAL A 31 3.45 -7.47 -1.44
CA VAL A 31 2.93 -8.84 -1.34
C VAL A 31 3.90 -9.84 -1.94
N PHE A 32 4.55 -9.50 -3.06
CA PHE A 32 5.57 -10.35 -3.65
C PHE A 32 6.77 -10.51 -2.72
N THR A 33 7.20 -9.45 -2.05
CA THR A 33 8.29 -9.52 -1.05
C THR A 33 7.89 -10.39 0.14
N TYR A 34 6.63 -10.26 0.62
CA TYR A 34 6.08 -11.13 1.67
C TYR A 34 6.10 -12.61 1.26
N ASN A 35 5.59 -12.93 0.07
CA ASN A 35 5.50 -14.30 -0.43
C ASN A 35 6.89 -14.91 -0.65
N LEU A 36 7.80 -14.18 -1.34
CA LEU A 36 9.16 -14.65 -1.59
C LEU A 36 9.93 -14.88 -0.30
N PHE A 37 9.83 -13.96 0.66
CA PHE A 37 10.53 -14.11 1.93
C PHE A 37 9.99 -15.28 2.74
N SER A 38 8.66 -15.51 2.70
CA SER A 38 8.03 -16.66 3.37
C SER A 38 8.49 -18.00 2.77
N ILE A 39 8.53 -18.10 1.43
CA ILE A 39 9.06 -19.28 0.71
C ILE A 39 10.55 -19.48 1.00
N TRP A 40 11.34 -18.41 0.94
CA TRP A 40 12.77 -18.47 1.21
C TRP A 40 13.06 -18.98 2.63
N MET A 41 12.31 -18.48 3.63
CA MET A 41 12.40 -18.96 5.01
C MET A 41 11.99 -20.44 5.13
N SER A 42 10.90 -20.85 4.49
CA SER A 42 10.41 -22.23 4.60
C SER A 42 11.38 -23.25 4.01
N TYR A 43 12.00 -22.91 2.88
CA TYR A 43 12.99 -23.76 2.23
C TYR A 43 14.28 -23.86 3.05
N ASN A 44 14.92 -22.73 3.36
CA ASN A 44 16.26 -22.74 3.95
C ASN A 44 16.29 -23.23 5.40
N PHE A 45 15.21 -23.06 6.17
CA PHE A 45 15.20 -23.45 7.58
C PHE A 45 14.49 -24.77 7.85
N PHE A 46 13.57 -25.20 6.97
CA PHE A 46 12.69 -26.34 7.26
C PHE A 46 12.50 -27.32 6.09
N GLY A 47 13.11 -27.06 4.93
CA GLY A 47 13.03 -27.95 3.77
C GLY A 47 11.64 -28.04 3.13
N PHE A 48 10.81 -26.99 3.23
CA PHE A 48 9.57 -26.93 2.44
C PHE A 48 9.86 -26.50 1.01
N ASP A 49 9.27 -27.20 0.05
CA ASP A 49 9.20 -26.79 -1.34
C ASP A 49 8.13 -25.72 -1.50
N GLY A 50 8.53 -24.53 -1.97
CA GLY A 50 7.64 -23.40 -2.17
C GLY A 50 7.23 -23.23 -3.62
N GLU A 51 5.92 -23.15 -3.86
CA GLU A 51 5.34 -22.85 -5.17
C GLU A 51 4.70 -21.45 -5.11
N LEU A 52 5.10 -20.58 -6.03
CA LEU A 52 4.59 -19.22 -6.12
C LEU A 52 3.61 -19.06 -7.28
N TYR A 53 2.42 -18.54 -6.98
CA TYR A 53 1.38 -18.22 -7.94
C TYR A 53 1.10 -16.71 -7.99
N PHE A 54 0.41 -16.23 -9.03
CA PHE A 54 -0.03 -14.84 -9.08
C PHE A 54 -1.02 -14.47 -7.96
N HIS A 55 -1.75 -15.47 -7.45
CA HIS A 55 -2.80 -15.29 -6.45
C HIS A 55 -2.34 -15.62 -5.02
N GLY A 56 -1.15 -16.20 -4.81
CA GLY A 56 -0.65 -16.60 -3.49
C GLY A 56 0.62 -17.44 -3.54
N PHE A 57 0.93 -18.13 -2.45
CA PHE A 57 1.98 -19.15 -2.41
C PHE A 57 1.49 -20.39 -1.67
N THR A 58 2.10 -21.55 -1.97
CA THR A 58 1.88 -22.79 -1.23
C THR A 58 3.22 -23.43 -0.88
N MET A 59 3.20 -24.31 0.13
CA MET A 59 4.37 -25.00 0.65
C MET A 59 4.04 -26.49 0.78
N LYS A 60 4.94 -27.35 0.31
CA LYS A 60 4.83 -28.82 0.34
C LYS A 60 6.13 -29.45 0.87
N GLY A 61 6.13 -30.76 1.07
CA GLY A 61 7.37 -31.53 1.30
C GLY A 61 7.77 -31.77 2.76
N ALA A 62 7.48 -30.86 3.69
CA ALA A 62 7.86 -31.01 5.10
C ALA A 62 6.66 -31.14 6.06
N SER A 63 6.91 -31.70 7.25
CA SER A 63 5.89 -31.84 8.30
C SER A 63 5.67 -30.52 9.04
N TRP A 64 4.40 -30.14 9.24
CA TRP A 64 4.04 -28.94 9.99
C TRP A 64 4.21 -29.17 11.49
N ASN A 65 5.09 -28.41 12.12
CA ASN A 65 5.27 -28.37 13.57
C ASN A 65 4.99 -26.95 14.08
N ARG A 66 5.03 -26.73 15.40
CA ARG A 66 4.72 -25.38 15.92
C ARG A 66 5.76 -24.36 15.51
N ASP A 67 7.03 -24.75 15.50
CA ASP A 67 8.16 -23.84 15.31
C ASP A 67 8.20 -23.31 13.87
N ASN A 68 7.98 -24.18 12.87
CA ASN A 68 7.97 -23.78 11.47
C ASN A 68 6.75 -22.93 11.11
N ILE A 69 5.56 -23.22 11.65
CA ILE A 69 4.36 -22.37 11.48
C ILE A 69 4.65 -20.96 11.99
N VAL A 70 5.22 -20.84 13.19
CA VAL A 70 5.50 -19.54 13.80
C VAL A 70 6.53 -18.80 12.97
N ILE A 71 7.64 -19.44 12.62
CA ILE A 71 8.71 -18.78 11.88
C ILE A 71 8.22 -18.32 10.51
N ILE A 72 7.56 -19.19 9.75
CA ILE A 72 7.08 -18.86 8.41
C ILE A 72 6.00 -17.77 8.45
N PHE A 73 4.95 -17.92 9.26
CA PHE A 73 3.83 -16.99 9.21
C PHE A 73 4.05 -15.69 9.99
N PHE A 74 4.83 -15.71 11.08
CA PHE A 74 5.11 -14.51 11.86
C PHE A 74 6.27 -13.70 11.29
N PHE A 75 7.44 -14.32 11.08
CA PHE A 75 8.60 -13.62 10.53
C PHE A 75 8.43 -13.31 9.04
N GLY A 76 7.73 -14.18 8.31
CA GLY A 76 7.25 -13.89 6.98
C GLY A 76 6.52 -12.55 6.95
N ASN A 77 5.61 -12.30 7.90
CA ASN A 77 4.90 -11.05 7.97
C ASN A 77 5.77 -9.87 8.44
N MET A 78 6.70 -10.11 9.36
CA MET A 78 7.61 -9.10 9.90
C MET A 78 8.41 -8.38 8.80
N ILE A 79 8.71 -9.05 7.68
CA ILE A 79 9.39 -8.41 6.54
C ILE A 79 8.59 -7.22 5.99
N THR A 80 7.25 -7.30 6.01
CA THR A 80 6.40 -6.21 5.53
C THR A 80 6.47 -5.00 6.46
N LEU A 81 6.59 -5.22 7.77
CA LEU A 81 6.84 -4.12 8.70
C LEU A 81 8.18 -3.42 8.42
N LEU A 82 9.24 -4.22 8.18
CA LEU A 82 10.57 -3.70 7.84
C LEU A 82 10.56 -2.91 6.53
N VAL A 83 9.91 -3.44 5.49
CA VAL A 83 9.66 -2.74 4.21
C VAL A 83 8.92 -1.42 4.47
N GLY A 84 7.89 -1.43 5.32
CA GLY A 84 7.15 -0.21 5.70
C GLY A 84 8.05 0.85 6.32
N VAL A 85 8.89 0.48 7.28
CA VAL A 85 9.84 1.39 7.95
C VAL A 85 10.85 1.98 6.97
N ILE A 86 11.46 1.14 6.12
CA ILE A 86 12.43 1.59 5.11
C ILE A 86 11.78 2.58 4.14
N PHE A 87 10.60 2.26 3.62
CA PHE A 87 9.94 3.11 2.63
C PHE A 87 9.32 4.38 3.23
N ASP A 88 8.90 4.42 4.49
CA ASP A 88 8.55 5.67 5.16
C ASP A 88 9.78 6.58 5.31
N TRP A 89 10.93 6.01 5.67
CA TRP A 89 12.18 6.75 5.74
C TRP A 89 12.63 7.30 4.38
N LEU A 90 12.60 6.47 3.33
CA LEU A 90 12.88 6.90 1.94
C LEU A 90 11.91 7.99 1.49
N TYR A 91 10.62 7.81 1.79
CA TYR A 91 9.60 8.81 1.48
C TYR A 91 9.91 10.15 2.16
N ARG A 92 10.26 10.15 3.46
CA ARG A 92 10.65 11.36 4.20
C ARG A 92 11.81 12.10 3.56
N ARG A 93 12.82 11.38 3.06
CA ARG A 93 13.96 11.97 2.31
C ARG A 93 13.52 12.59 0.98
N GLN A 94 12.56 11.97 0.29
CA GLN A 94 12.07 12.45 -1.01
C GLN A 94 11.00 13.55 -0.94
N ARG A 95 10.42 13.85 0.23
CA ARG A 95 9.33 14.84 0.41
C ARG A 95 9.61 16.22 -0.21
N LYS A 96 10.88 16.64 -0.22
CA LYS A 96 11.30 17.96 -0.74
C LYS A 96 11.27 18.05 -2.27
N TYR A 97 11.38 16.92 -2.98
CA TYR A 97 11.53 16.92 -4.44
C TYR A 97 10.19 16.78 -5.17
N LYS A 98 10.11 17.37 -6.36
CA LYS A 98 8.95 17.25 -7.27
C LYS A 98 8.99 15.99 -8.14
N ARG A 99 9.39 14.86 -7.56
CA ARG A 99 9.44 13.58 -8.26
C ARG A 99 8.19 12.77 -7.96
N SER A 100 7.68 12.05 -8.97
CA SER A 100 6.51 11.19 -8.83
C SER A 100 6.80 9.91 -8.07
N ILE A 101 8.05 9.44 -8.06
CA ILE A 101 8.50 8.25 -7.32
C ILE A 101 8.18 8.30 -5.81
N LYS A 102 8.06 9.49 -5.21
CA LYS A 102 7.64 9.60 -3.80
C LYS A 102 6.21 9.10 -3.57
N VAL A 103 5.35 9.12 -4.59
CA VAL A 103 3.99 8.56 -4.53
C VAL A 103 4.06 7.03 -4.48
N LEU A 104 5.00 6.42 -5.21
CA LEU A 104 5.29 4.99 -5.08
C LEU A 104 5.76 4.67 -3.66
N PHE A 105 6.75 5.39 -3.14
CA PHE A 105 7.25 5.16 -1.77
C PHE A 105 6.15 5.35 -0.72
N LEU A 106 5.30 6.36 -0.92
CA LEU A 106 4.12 6.58 -0.11
C LEU A 106 3.22 5.34 -0.08
N TRP A 107 2.87 4.81 -1.24
CA TRP A 107 2.01 3.63 -1.30
C TRP A 107 2.67 2.37 -0.75
N ILE A 108 3.96 2.16 -1.00
CA ILE A 108 4.68 1.00 -0.46
C ILE A 108 4.60 0.98 1.06
N TYR A 109 4.93 2.07 1.76
CA TYR A 109 4.86 2.02 3.22
C TYR A 109 3.42 1.94 3.75
N VAL A 110 2.45 2.58 3.08
CA VAL A 110 1.03 2.51 3.49
C VAL A 110 0.52 1.08 3.38
N ILE A 111 0.77 0.43 2.25
CA ILE A 111 0.35 -0.96 2.03
C ILE A 111 1.11 -1.89 2.95
N ALA A 112 2.42 -1.70 3.14
CA ALA A 112 3.23 -2.53 4.03
C ALA A 112 2.75 -2.49 5.49
N TYR A 113 2.49 -1.30 6.05
CA TYR A 113 1.91 -1.20 7.40
C TYR A 113 0.49 -1.77 7.47
N SER A 114 -0.33 -1.53 6.44
CA SER A 114 -1.69 -2.07 6.37
C SER A 114 -1.70 -3.58 6.24
N TRP A 115 -0.74 -4.17 5.51
CA TRP A 115 -0.59 -5.61 5.34
C TRP A 115 -0.16 -6.27 6.65
N PHE A 116 0.85 -5.71 7.31
CA PHE A 116 1.32 -6.20 8.60
C PHE A 116 0.20 -6.19 9.65
N MET A 117 -0.39 -5.01 9.89
CA MET A 117 -1.45 -4.87 10.89
C MET A 117 -2.74 -5.58 10.46
N GLY A 118 -3.06 -5.59 9.16
CA GLY A 118 -4.20 -6.30 8.61
C GLY A 118 -4.11 -7.80 8.84
N ASN A 119 -2.92 -8.40 8.77
CA ASN A 119 -2.72 -9.79 9.13
C ASN A 119 -2.89 -10.05 10.63
N PHE A 120 -2.56 -9.11 11.51
CA PHE A 120 -2.93 -9.23 12.92
C PHE A 120 -4.44 -9.14 13.11
N ILE A 121 -5.12 -8.20 12.43
CA ILE A 121 -6.58 -8.02 12.55
C ILE A 121 -7.31 -9.26 12.06
N VAL A 122 -7.08 -9.64 10.81
CA VAL A 122 -7.78 -10.73 10.14
C VAL A 122 -7.27 -12.07 10.63
N GLY A 123 -5.96 -12.22 10.79
CA GLY A 123 -5.37 -13.46 11.26
C GLY A 123 -5.79 -13.82 12.67
N ALA A 124 -5.73 -12.88 13.62
CA ALA A 124 -6.11 -13.16 15.00
C ALA A 124 -7.58 -13.63 15.13
N LEU A 125 -8.47 -13.10 14.29
CA LEU A 125 -9.90 -13.44 14.29
C LEU A 125 -10.21 -14.74 13.52
N PHE A 126 -9.57 -14.97 12.37
CA PHE A 126 -9.93 -16.06 11.45
C PHE A 126 -8.93 -17.25 11.45
N ASN A 127 -7.91 -17.23 12.30
CA ASN A 127 -6.82 -18.23 12.35
C ASN A 127 -6.07 -18.36 11.01
N PHE A 128 -5.83 -17.23 10.34
CA PHE A 128 -5.14 -17.17 9.05
C PHE A 128 -3.80 -16.44 9.19
N GLY A 129 -2.77 -16.84 8.43
CA GLY A 129 -1.44 -16.21 8.49
C GLY A 129 -0.88 -16.20 9.91
N ILE A 130 -0.66 -15.00 10.47
CA ILE A 130 -0.24 -14.83 11.87
C ILE A 130 -1.20 -15.52 12.85
N GLY A 131 -2.50 -15.59 12.53
CA GLY A 131 -3.50 -16.30 13.31
C GLY A 131 -3.19 -17.78 13.52
N THR A 132 -2.62 -18.43 12.50
CA THR A 132 -2.17 -19.82 12.58
C THR A 132 -1.06 -19.97 13.60
N ALA A 133 -0.11 -19.02 13.62
CA ALA A 133 0.96 -18.98 14.63
C ALA A 133 0.41 -18.73 16.05
N LEU A 134 -0.54 -17.79 16.20
CA LEU A 134 -1.19 -17.54 17.50
C LEU A 134 -1.95 -18.77 18.01
N ARG A 135 -2.62 -19.50 17.11
CA ARG A 135 -3.29 -20.75 17.45
C ARG A 135 -2.30 -21.86 17.84
N ALA A 136 -1.15 -21.94 17.17
CA ALA A 136 -0.09 -22.88 17.52
C ALA A 136 0.42 -22.69 18.96
N PHE A 137 0.52 -21.44 19.42
CA PHE A 137 0.84 -21.08 20.81
C PHE A 137 -0.33 -21.19 21.80
N ARG A 138 -1.50 -21.66 21.35
CA ARG A 138 -2.72 -21.75 22.17
C ARG A 138 -3.13 -20.40 22.77
N VAL A 139 -2.88 -19.29 22.06
CA VAL A 139 -3.30 -17.96 22.51
C VAL A 139 -4.84 -17.93 22.57
N PRO A 140 -5.44 -17.67 23.75
CA PRO A 140 -6.89 -17.68 23.91
C PRO A 140 -7.55 -16.61 23.02
N PHE A 141 -8.79 -16.85 22.62
CA PHE A 141 -9.52 -15.99 21.68
C PHE A 141 -9.62 -14.54 22.17
N PHE A 142 -9.83 -14.30 23.46
CA PHE A 142 -9.93 -12.94 23.99
C PHE A 142 -8.64 -12.12 23.81
N LEU A 143 -7.46 -12.73 24.00
CA LEU A 143 -6.17 -12.06 23.75
C LEU A 143 -5.99 -11.75 22.26
N ARG A 144 -6.45 -12.64 21.37
CA ARG A 144 -6.43 -12.43 19.92
C ARG A 144 -7.30 -11.24 19.50
N VAL A 145 -8.48 -11.08 20.11
CA VAL A 145 -9.34 -9.90 19.90
C VAL A 145 -8.65 -8.61 20.38
N ILE A 146 -7.98 -8.64 21.54
CA ILE A 146 -7.20 -7.49 22.05
C ILE A 146 -6.08 -7.12 21.07
N LEU A 147 -5.32 -8.10 20.56
CA LEU A 147 -4.28 -7.86 19.55
C LEU A 147 -4.83 -7.21 18.29
N ALA A 148 -5.96 -7.71 17.76
CA ALA A 148 -6.63 -7.10 16.62
C ALA A 148 -7.06 -5.64 16.91
N GLY A 149 -7.60 -5.38 18.10
CA GLY A 149 -7.97 -4.03 18.54
C GLY A 149 -6.77 -3.07 18.60
N ILE A 150 -5.64 -3.53 19.16
CA ILE A 150 -4.38 -2.77 19.19
C ILE A 150 -3.91 -2.46 17.77
N SER A 151 -3.95 -3.42 16.85
CA SER A 151 -3.56 -3.23 15.45
C SER A 151 -4.44 -2.19 14.73
N ILE A 152 -5.74 -2.15 14.99
CA ILE A 152 -6.65 -1.11 14.45
C ILE A 152 -6.25 0.27 14.98
N VAL A 153 -6.04 0.41 16.29
CA VAL A 153 -5.64 1.67 16.92
C VAL A 153 -4.30 2.15 16.36
N LEU A 154 -3.33 1.25 16.20
CA LEU A 154 -2.03 1.56 15.60
C LEU A 154 -2.18 2.01 14.13
N LEU A 155 -3.01 1.36 13.31
CA LEU A 155 -3.24 1.80 11.93
C LEU A 155 -3.84 3.20 11.86
N VAL A 156 -4.86 3.47 12.69
CA VAL A 156 -5.47 4.81 12.79
C VAL A 156 -4.44 5.84 13.22
N PHE A 157 -3.59 5.52 14.20
CA PHE A 157 -2.53 6.40 14.68
C PHE A 157 -1.46 6.67 13.60
N ILE A 158 -1.02 5.64 12.88
CA ILE A 158 -0.07 5.78 11.75
C ILE A 158 -0.68 6.66 10.66
N GLY A 159 -1.96 6.44 10.32
CA GLY A 159 -2.72 7.28 9.39
C GLY A 159 -2.73 8.74 9.83
N HIS A 160 -3.06 9.00 11.10
CA HIS A 160 -3.04 10.34 11.67
C HIS A 160 -1.65 11.02 11.54
N ARG A 161 -0.58 10.31 11.90
CA ARG A 161 0.80 10.81 11.79
C ARG A 161 1.20 11.08 10.33
N ALA A 162 0.69 10.31 9.39
CA ALA A 162 1.01 10.43 7.96
C ALA A 162 0.34 11.63 7.27
N GLN A 163 -0.66 12.27 7.87
CA GLN A 163 -1.38 13.41 7.30
C GLN A 163 -0.44 14.51 6.78
N LYS A 164 0.58 14.89 7.57
CA LYS A 164 1.55 15.93 7.17
C LYS A 164 2.37 15.47 5.97
N GLY A 165 2.78 14.21 5.94
CA GLY A 165 3.50 13.62 4.80
C GLY A 165 2.67 13.68 3.53
N ILE A 166 1.45 13.14 3.57
CA ILE A 166 0.56 13.10 2.40
C ILE A 166 0.22 14.50 1.91
N LYS A 167 -0.07 15.46 2.79
CA LYS A 167 -0.28 16.86 2.37
C LYS A 167 0.93 17.43 1.61
N VAL A 168 2.16 17.04 1.97
CA VAL A 168 3.38 17.47 1.27
C VAL A 168 3.49 16.84 -0.12
N SER A 169 2.96 15.64 -0.38
CA SER A 169 2.99 15.06 -1.73
C SER A 169 2.19 15.87 -2.76
N ALA A 170 1.29 16.75 -2.31
CA ALA A 170 0.54 17.67 -3.16
C ALA A 170 1.44 18.63 -3.95
N ASN A 171 2.69 18.85 -3.54
CA ASN A 171 3.67 19.67 -4.29
C ASN A 171 3.96 19.13 -5.71
N LEU A 172 3.56 17.89 -6.01
CA LEU A 172 3.63 17.32 -7.35
C LEU A 172 2.61 17.97 -8.31
N TYR A 173 1.46 18.41 -7.79
CA TYR A 173 0.33 18.89 -8.61
C TYR A 173 -0.03 20.36 -8.34
N TYR A 174 0.29 20.87 -7.16
CA TYR A 174 -0.07 22.21 -6.70
C TYR A 174 1.17 23.02 -6.34
N LYS A 175 1.19 24.31 -6.73
CA LYS A 175 2.14 25.29 -6.18
C LYS A 175 1.76 25.70 -4.75
N ARG A 176 0.46 25.82 -4.49
CA ARG A 176 -0.13 26.10 -3.18
C ARG A 176 -1.37 25.23 -2.98
N LEU A 177 -1.46 24.56 -1.84
CA LEU A 177 -2.63 23.77 -1.46
C LEU A 177 -3.50 24.60 -0.52
N ALA A 178 -4.63 25.08 -1.04
CA ALA A 178 -5.62 25.81 -0.26
C ALA A 178 -6.29 24.92 0.78
N LYS A 179 -6.67 25.51 1.93
CA LYS A 179 -7.37 24.85 3.04
C LYS A 179 -8.58 24.03 2.60
N SER A 180 -9.42 24.59 1.73
CA SER A 180 -10.63 23.95 1.19
C SER A 180 -10.35 22.81 0.20
N ALA A 181 -9.17 22.79 -0.41
CA ALA A 181 -8.77 21.75 -1.37
C ALA A 181 -8.12 20.53 -0.72
N ILE A 182 -7.72 20.60 0.56
CA ILE A 182 -7.04 19.51 1.28
C ILE A 182 -7.90 18.23 1.29
N PRO A 183 -9.18 18.24 1.72
CA PRO A 183 -9.98 17.01 1.78
C PRO A 183 -10.16 16.39 0.39
N LYS A 184 -10.45 17.22 -0.61
CA LYS A 184 -10.56 16.77 -2.02
C LYS A 184 -9.24 16.17 -2.52
N PHE A 185 -8.10 16.76 -2.18
CA PHE A 185 -6.81 16.19 -2.54
C PHE A 185 -6.58 14.83 -1.89
N LEU A 186 -6.86 14.68 -0.60
CA LEU A 186 -6.71 13.40 0.12
C LEU A 186 -7.61 12.31 -0.47
N LEU A 187 -8.87 12.64 -0.81
CA LEU A 187 -9.78 11.71 -1.48
C LEU A 187 -9.23 11.24 -2.83
N ASN A 188 -8.75 12.16 -3.66
CA ASN A 188 -8.23 11.84 -4.98
C ASN A 188 -6.85 11.15 -4.96
N GLN A 189 -6.02 11.42 -3.96
CA GLN A 189 -4.67 10.87 -3.86
C GLN A 189 -4.65 9.53 -3.12
N ILE A 190 -5.50 9.33 -2.11
CA ILE A 190 -5.46 8.15 -1.23
C ILE A 190 -6.73 7.31 -1.34
N VAL A 191 -7.90 7.88 -1.05
CA VAL A 191 -9.13 7.09 -0.87
C VAL A 191 -9.58 6.44 -2.17
N TYR A 192 -9.84 7.23 -3.23
CA TYR A 192 -10.28 6.67 -4.50
C TYR A 192 -9.25 5.71 -5.12
N PRO A 193 -7.94 6.04 -5.13
CA PRO A 193 -6.94 5.12 -5.66
C PRO A 193 -6.86 3.77 -4.93
N ALA A 194 -6.97 3.76 -3.61
CA ALA A 194 -6.96 2.52 -2.85
C ALA A 194 -8.23 1.69 -3.07
N LEU A 195 -9.41 2.32 -3.13
CA LEU A 195 -10.66 1.61 -3.45
C LEU A 195 -10.63 1.02 -4.86
N LEU A 196 -10.25 1.83 -5.86
CA LEU A 196 -10.14 1.38 -7.25
C LEU A 196 -9.04 0.33 -7.43
N GLY A 197 -7.87 0.54 -6.82
CA GLY A 197 -6.76 -0.40 -6.88
C GLY A 197 -7.12 -1.73 -6.23
N THR A 198 -7.77 -1.72 -5.06
CA THR A 198 -8.28 -2.92 -4.40
C THR A 198 -9.30 -3.65 -5.28
N ALA A 199 -10.25 -2.92 -5.87
CA ALA A 199 -11.23 -3.52 -6.78
C ALA A 199 -10.56 -4.18 -8.01
N ILE A 200 -9.58 -3.51 -8.62
CA ILE A 200 -8.80 -4.06 -9.74
C ILE A 200 -8.06 -5.34 -9.32
N LEU A 201 -7.42 -5.35 -8.15
CA LEU A 201 -6.69 -6.51 -7.65
C LEU A 201 -7.60 -7.69 -7.30
N VAL A 202 -8.79 -7.42 -6.73
CA VAL A 202 -9.79 -8.45 -6.46
C VAL A 202 -10.28 -9.06 -7.78
N LEU A 203 -10.65 -8.23 -8.76
CA LEU A 203 -11.06 -8.71 -10.10
C LEU A 203 -9.94 -9.49 -10.80
N TYR A 204 -8.69 -9.07 -10.62
CA TYR A 204 -7.53 -9.75 -11.17
C TYR A 204 -7.35 -11.17 -10.62
N LYS A 205 -7.68 -11.40 -9.35
CA LYS A 205 -7.58 -12.71 -8.69
C LYS A 205 -8.74 -13.68 -9.01
N ILE A 206 -9.79 -13.25 -9.71
CA ILE A 206 -10.89 -14.15 -10.12
C ILE A 206 -10.43 -15.05 -11.29
N PRO A 207 -10.71 -16.38 -11.25
CA PRO A 207 -11.57 -17.09 -10.30
C PRO A 207 -10.87 -17.63 -9.03
N ASN A 208 -9.55 -17.62 -8.97
CA ASN A 208 -8.73 -18.29 -7.95
C ASN A 208 -8.70 -17.57 -6.58
N ILE A 209 -9.66 -16.67 -6.30
CA ILE A 209 -9.70 -15.90 -5.05
C ILE A 209 -9.83 -16.80 -3.80
N GLY A 210 -10.40 -18.00 -3.98
CA GLY A 210 -10.62 -18.98 -2.92
C GLY A 210 -9.56 -20.07 -2.79
N GLU A 211 -8.58 -20.17 -3.69
CA GLU A 211 -7.75 -21.38 -3.70
C GLU A 211 -6.73 -21.42 -2.54
N TYR A 212 -6.20 -20.26 -2.10
CA TYR A 212 -5.11 -20.25 -1.11
C TYR A 212 -5.21 -19.17 -0.02
N HIS A 213 -5.80 -18.01 -0.31
CA HIS A 213 -5.90 -16.91 0.65
C HIS A 213 -7.23 -16.14 0.55
N TYR A 214 -8.33 -16.78 0.97
CA TYR A 214 -9.66 -16.17 1.06
C TYR A 214 -9.68 -14.80 1.77
N PHE A 215 -8.67 -14.53 2.60
CA PHE A 215 -8.62 -13.39 3.50
C PHE A 215 -7.68 -12.27 3.05
N ASP A 216 -6.98 -12.41 1.91
CA ASP A 216 -6.06 -11.39 1.40
C ASP A 216 -6.76 -10.05 1.14
N TRP A 217 -7.98 -10.09 0.59
CA TRP A 217 -8.75 -8.87 0.35
C TRP A 217 -9.23 -8.23 1.65
N MET A 218 -9.46 -9.02 2.72
CA MET A 218 -9.77 -8.50 4.06
C MET A 218 -8.54 -7.86 4.69
N VAL A 219 -7.36 -8.47 4.52
CA VAL A 219 -6.08 -7.89 4.96
C VAL A 219 -5.83 -6.57 4.24
N LEU A 220 -6.02 -6.54 2.91
CA LEU A 220 -5.91 -5.30 2.13
C LEU A 220 -6.96 -4.25 2.57
N GLY A 221 -8.16 -4.70 2.95
CA GLY A 221 -9.21 -3.87 3.54
C GLY A 221 -8.80 -3.13 4.81
N ALA A 222 -7.77 -3.58 5.53
CA ALA A 222 -7.23 -2.87 6.69
C ALA A 222 -6.70 -1.46 6.34
N VAL A 223 -6.42 -1.19 5.06
CA VAL A 223 -6.08 0.16 4.58
C VAL A 223 -7.16 1.20 4.89
N LEU A 224 -8.41 0.78 5.09
CA LEU A 224 -9.52 1.64 5.49
C LEU A 224 -9.32 2.22 6.90
N PHE A 225 -8.76 1.46 7.84
CA PHE A 225 -8.44 1.96 9.17
C PHE A 225 -7.32 3.01 9.12
N TYR A 226 -6.32 2.81 8.26
CA TYR A 226 -5.31 3.82 7.98
C TYR A 226 -5.96 5.10 7.41
N MET A 227 -6.88 4.96 6.44
CA MET A 227 -7.59 6.11 5.88
C MET A 227 -8.45 6.85 6.90
N LEU A 228 -9.11 6.13 7.80
CA LEU A 228 -9.87 6.72 8.89
C LEU A 228 -8.99 7.68 9.71
N GLY A 229 -7.76 7.25 10.04
CA GLY A 229 -6.75 8.10 10.68
C GLY A 229 -6.39 9.38 9.93
N LEU A 230 -6.48 9.40 8.60
CA LEU A 230 -6.19 10.60 7.78
C LEU A 230 -7.25 11.71 7.91
N PHE A 231 -8.48 11.33 8.27
CA PHE A 231 -9.59 12.28 8.41
C PHE A 231 -9.87 12.62 9.87
N ILE A 232 -9.50 11.74 10.81
CA ILE A 232 -9.57 12.03 12.24
C ILE A 232 -8.65 13.20 12.60
N TRP A 233 -9.22 14.15 13.36
CA TRP A 233 -8.51 15.31 13.93
C TRP A 233 -7.70 16.14 12.92
N GLN A 234 -8.32 16.51 11.79
CA GLN A 234 -7.78 17.57 10.93
C GLN A 234 -7.87 18.96 11.60
N LYS A 235 -7.19 19.15 12.73
CA LYS A 235 -7.13 20.43 13.48
C LYS A 235 -6.32 21.49 12.73
N ASN A 236 -5.34 21.09 11.92
CA ASN A 236 -4.45 22.03 11.23
C ASN A 236 -4.73 22.09 9.73
N LYS A 237 -5.70 22.94 9.39
CA LYS A 237 -6.16 23.20 8.02
C LYS A 237 -5.41 24.37 7.36
N ASN A 238 -4.23 24.75 7.84
CA ASN A 238 -3.48 25.87 7.28
C ASN A 238 -3.10 25.60 5.82
N SER A 239 -3.18 26.62 4.96
CA SER A 239 -2.75 26.49 3.57
C SER A 239 -1.25 26.21 3.51
N ILE A 240 -0.83 25.32 2.63
CA ILE A 240 0.59 24.97 2.47
C ILE A 240 1.07 25.58 1.15
N THR A 241 2.10 26.42 1.24
CA THR A 241 2.79 26.96 0.06
C THR A 241 4.08 26.18 -0.14
N PHE A 242 4.30 25.66 -1.34
CA PHE A 242 5.49 24.88 -1.66
C PHE A 242 6.53 25.80 -2.31
N LYS A 243 7.63 26.10 -1.60
CA LYS A 243 8.80 26.78 -2.21
C LYS A 243 9.45 25.82 -3.19
N ASN A 244 9.45 26.17 -4.48
CA ASN A 244 10.18 25.42 -5.50
C ASN A 244 11.66 25.75 -5.37
N ARG A 245 12.51 24.74 -5.10
CA ARG A 245 13.96 24.92 -5.19
C ARG A 245 14.42 25.10 -6.65
N ASP A 246 13.70 24.49 -7.59
CA ASP A 246 14.00 24.54 -9.04
C ASP A 246 13.52 25.84 -9.72
N ALA A 247 12.77 26.70 -9.03
CA ALA A 247 12.27 27.97 -9.58
C ALA A 247 13.10 29.18 -9.17
N LYS A 248 14.30 28.97 -8.60
CA LYS A 248 15.15 30.07 -8.12
C LYS A 248 15.92 30.80 -9.24
N ALA A 249 15.59 30.54 -10.51
CA ALA A 249 16.31 31.09 -11.65
C ALA A 249 15.57 32.19 -12.43
N ASN A 250 14.28 32.44 -12.20
CA ASN A 250 13.53 33.56 -12.79
C ASN A 250 12.11 33.59 -12.20
N SER A 251 11.75 34.61 -11.42
CA SER A 251 10.38 35.17 -11.43
C SER A 251 10.22 36.31 -10.44
N ASP A 252 9.85 37.46 -10.98
CA ASP A 252 9.32 38.64 -10.33
C ASP A 252 8.18 38.37 -9.36
N GLU A 253 8.05 39.28 -8.40
CA GLU A 253 7.38 39.16 -7.11
C GLU A 253 5.84 39.30 -7.15
N ASN A 254 5.21 39.41 -8.33
CA ASN A 254 3.82 39.89 -8.42
C ASN A 254 2.73 38.92 -8.93
N ASP A 255 3.00 37.63 -9.13
CA ASP A 255 1.99 36.70 -9.66
C ASP A 255 1.34 35.79 -8.59
N TYR A 256 0.55 36.41 -7.71
CA TYR A 256 -0.21 35.70 -6.66
C TYR A 256 -1.48 34.99 -7.17
N HIS A 257 -1.76 35.01 -8.48
CA HIS A 257 -2.94 34.40 -9.11
C HIS A 257 -2.62 33.23 -10.06
N VAL A 258 -1.49 32.54 -9.89
CA VAL A 258 -1.15 31.40 -10.77
C VAL A 258 -1.88 30.12 -10.38
N LYS A 259 -3.09 30.02 -10.93
CA LYS A 259 -4.02 28.90 -11.06
C LYS A 259 -3.47 27.79 -11.98
N ASN A 260 -2.16 27.53 -12.01
CA ASN A 260 -1.58 26.58 -12.95
C ASN A 260 -1.60 25.15 -12.38
N LYS A 261 -2.81 24.59 -12.32
CA LYS A 261 -3.05 23.16 -12.07
C LYS A 261 -2.69 22.40 -13.35
N SER A 262 -1.55 21.73 -13.35
CA SER A 262 -1.09 20.89 -14.45
C SER A 262 -0.87 19.48 -13.91
N CYS A 263 -1.72 18.54 -14.34
CA CYS A 263 -1.51 17.11 -14.11
C CYS A 263 -1.48 16.44 -15.47
N LYS A 264 -0.37 15.76 -15.76
CA LYS A 264 -0.25 14.85 -16.91
C LYS A 264 -0.33 13.42 -16.39
N VAL A 265 -1.12 12.58 -17.05
CA VAL A 265 -1.16 11.15 -16.75
C VAL A 265 0.21 10.59 -17.10
N GLN A 266 0.80 9.84 -16.17
CA GLN A 266 2.10 9.22 -16.35
C GLN A 266 1.91 7.88 -17.06
N ILE A 267 1.74 7.96 -18.38
CA ILE A 267 1.44 6.81 -19.24
C ILE A 267 2.44 5.67 -18.99
N ILE A 268 3.73 5.99 -18.85
CA ILE A 268 4.78 5.01 -18.54
C ILE A 268 4.46 4.21 -17.27
N VAL A 269 4.01 4.87 -16.20
CA VAL A 269 3.69 4.20 -14.92
C VAL A 269 2.45 3.31 -15.07
N VAL A 270 1.45 3.77 -15.81
CA VAL A 270 0.24 2.98 -16.09
C VAL A 270 0.58 1.74 -16.91
N VAL A 271 1.37 1.90 -17.97
CA VAL A 271 1.84 0.79 -18.83
C VAL A 271 2.66 -0.20 -18.01
N ILE A 272 3.56 0.26 -17.16
CA ILE A 272 4.33 -0.61 -16.25
C ILE A 272 3.39 -1.39 -15.32
N ALA A 273 2.41 -0.74 -14.70
CA ALA A 273 1.45 -1.42 -13.81
C ALA A 273 0.66 -2.51 -14.54
N LEU A 274 0.19 -2.23 -15.76
CA LEU A 274 -0.53 -3.21 -16.58
C LEU A 274 0.39 -4.33 -17.06
N ALA A 275 1.60 -4.02 -17.48
CA ALA A 275 2.59 -5.00 -17.92
C ALA A 275 2.94 -5.97 -16.80
N ILE A 276 3.12 -5.48 -15.56
CA ILE A 276 3.38 -6.33 -14.39
C ILE A 276 2.17 -7.24 -14.08
N LEU A 277 0.94 -6.70 -14.12
CA LEU A 277 -0.25 -7.52 -13.88
C LEU A 277 -0.39 -8.63 -14.93
N LEU A 278 -0.20 -8.30 -16.20
CA LEU A 278 -0.26 -9.26 -17.30
C LEU A 278 0.87 -10.28 -17.23
N SER A 279 2.10 -9.85 -16.97
CA SER A 279 3.25 -10.76 -16.85
C SER A 279 3.10 -11.71 -15.68
N MET A 280 2.61 -11.25 -14.53
CA MET A 280 2.30 -12.13 -13.40
C MET A 280 1.18 -13.11 -13.74
N ARG A 281 0.13 -12.68 -14.46
CA ARG A 281 -0.99 -13.56 -14.79
C ARG A 281 -0.61 -14.66 -15.76
N ILE A 282 0.19 -14.31 -16.77
CA ILE A 282 0.64 -15.25 -17.80
C ILE A 282 1.76 -16.13 -17.26
N GLY A 283 2.76 -15.53 -16.59
CA GLY A 283 3.97 -16.21 -16.14
C GLY A 283 3.84 -17.02 -14.86
N LEU A 284 2.86 -16.70 -13.99
CA LEU A 284 2.59 -17.43 -12.74
C LEU A 284 1.25 -18.18 -12.79
N ASN A 285 0.75 -18.45 -14.01
CA ASN A 285 -0.41 -19.31 -14.19
C ASN A 285 -0.05 -20.76 -13.84
N GLU A 286 1.17 -21.17 -14.18
CA GLU A 286 1.85 -22.33 -13.62
C GLU A 286 2.70 -21.90 -12.42
N PRO A 287 2.83 -22.74 -11.37
CA PRO A 287 3.64 -22.40 -10.22
C PRO A 287 5.10 -22.24 -10.64
N LEU A 288 5.72 -21.12 -10.26
CA LEU A 288 7.18 -21.06 -10.23
C LEU A 288 7.64 -21.96 -9.07
N LEU A 289 8.17 -23.12 -9.42
CA LEU A 289 8.84 -24.03 -8.50
C LEU A 289 10.17 -23.38 -8.08
N PHE A 290 10.22 -22.92 -6.84
CA PHE A 290 11.47 -22.49 -6.24
C PHE A 290 12.18 -23.71 -5.66
N LEU A 291 13.15 -24.22 -6.42
CA LEU A 291 14.22 -25.13 -6.02
C LEU A 291 13.80 -26.61 -5.78
N HIS A 292 13.92 -27.41 -6.84
CA HIS A 292 14.15 -28.86 -6.75
C HIS A 292 15.65 -29.11 -6.95
N GLN A 293 16.39 -29.30 -5.86
CA GLN A 293 17.71 -29.93 -5.86
C GLN A 293 17.84 -30.84 -4.66
#